data_AF-A0A0F0HTC2-F1
#
_entry.id   AF-A0A0F0HTC2-F1
#
_cell.length_a   1.000
_cell.length_b   1.000
_cell.length_c   1.000
_cell.angle_alpha   90.00
_cell.angle_beta   90.00
_cell.angle_gamma   90.00
#
_symmetry.space_group_name_H-M   'P 1'
#
loop_
_entity.id
_entity.type
_entity.pdbx_description
1 polymer ?
#
loop_
_entity_poly.entity_id
_entity_poly.type
_entity_poly.pdbx_seq_one_letter_code
_entity_poly.pdbx_strand_id
1 'polypeptide(L)' 'MHEEIIAKAEFLLTELHLSPVEAQLQLRYWFPELELEERVRYVQGAAVRGARRAADDQTPACGP' A
#
# COMPACT_ATOMS: atom_id res chain seq x y z
N MET A 1 13.21 -8.10 3.82
CA MET A 1 11.92 -8.61 4.34
C MET A 1 10.91 -7.48 4.54
N HIS A 2 11.18 -6.46 5.37
CA HIS A 2 10.23 -5.35 5.61
C HIS A 2 9.91 -4.54 4.34
N GLU A 3 10.92 -4.23 3.52
CA GLU A 3 10.71 -3.52 2.25
C GLU A 3 9.90 -4.35 1.23
N GLU A 4 10.02 -5.67 1.28
CA GLU A 4 9.23 -6.56 0.41
C GLU A 4 7.75 -6.54 0.79
N ILE A 5 7.45 -6.55 2.10
CA ILE A 5 6.08 -6.43 2.62
C ILE A 5 5.46 -5.09 2.20
N ILE A 6 6.22 -4.00 2.29
CA ILE A 6 5.77 -2.67 1.85
C ILE A 6 5.50 -2.67 0.35
N ALA A 7 6.42 -3.16 -0.47
CA ALA A 7 6.25 -3.21 -1.92
C ALA A 7 5.03 -4.06 -2.33
N LYS A 8 4.80 -5.18 -1.64
CA LYS A 8 3.62 -6.03 -1.85
C LYS A 8 2.34 -5.33 -1.41
N ALA A 9 2.35 -4.62 -0.27
CA ALA A 9 1.23 -3.83 0.21
C ALA A 9 0.87 -2.69 -0.76
N GLU A 10 1.88 -1.97 -1.26
CA GLU A 10 1.71 -0.92 -2.27
C GLU A 10 1.11 -1.50 -3.55
N PHE A 11 1.66 -2.60 -4.08
CA PHE A 11 1.14 -3.28 -5.27
C PHE A 11 -0.34 -3.69 -5.11
N LEU A 12 -0.72 -4.25 -3.96
CA LEU A 12 -2.11 -4.65 -3.69
C LEU A 12 -3.07 -3.45 -3.71
N LEU A 13 -2.63 -2.30 -3.20
CA LEU A 13 -3.46 -1.11 -3.08
C LEU A 13 -3.47 -0.25 -4.35
N THR A 14 -2.37 -0.15 -5.08
CA THR A 14 -2.23 0.75 -6.24
C THR A 14 -2.46 0.04 -7.56
N GLU A 15 -1.89 -1.16 -7.76
CA GLU A 15 -2.01 -1.88 -9.04
C GLU A 15 -3.29 -2.70 -9.07
N LEU A 16 -3.54 -3.47 -8.02
CA LEU A 16 -4.72 -4.33 -7.90
C LEU A 16 -5.95 -3.60 -7.38
N HIS A 17 -5.82 -2.34 -6.95
CA HIS A 17 -6.90 -1.50 -6.43
C HIS A 17 -7.73 -2.18 -5.33
N LEU A 18 -7.09 -3.04 -4.53
CA LEU A 18 -7.77 -3.77 -3.46
C LEU A 18 -8.07 -2.85 -2.28
N SER A 19 -9.14 -3.18 -1.56
CA SER A 19 -9.44 -2.51 -0.30
C SER A 19 -8.35 -2.82 0.74
N PRO A 20 -8.10 -1.94 1.73
CA PRO A 20 -7.13 -2.19 2.80
C PRO A 20 -7.37 -3.50 3.55
N VAL A 21 -8.63 -3.95 3.65
CA VAL A 21 -9.00 -5.23 4.25
C VAL A 21 -8.54 -6.41 3.39
N GLU A 22 -8.76 -6.35 2.08
CA GLU A 22 -8.36 -7.39 1.13
C GLU A 22 -6.83 -7.47 1.00
N ALA A 23 -6.16 -6.31 0.99
CA ALA A 23 -4.70 -6.24 1.00
C ALA A 23 -4.11 -6.92 2.25
N GLN A 24 -4.71 -6.75 3.42
CA GLN A 24 -4.28 -7.45 4.65
C GLN A 24 -4.47 -8.97 4.56
N LEU A 25 -5.56 -9.44 3.93
CA LEU A 25 -5.81 -10.86 3.74
C LEU A 25 -4.77 -11.48 2.80
N GLN A 26 -4.43 -10.80 1.70
CA GLN A 26 -3.38 -11.24 0.77
C GLN A 26 -1.99 -11.21 1.41
N LEU A 27 -1.67 -10.16 2.16
CA LEU A 27 -0.41 -10.10 2.92
C LEU A 27 -0.30 -11.22 3.95
N ARG A 28 -1.41 -11.63 4.60
CA ARG A 28 -1.40 -12.77 5.52
C ARG A 28 -1.09 -14.07 4.79
N TYR A 29 -1.54 -14.21 3.55
CA TYR A 29 -1.27 -15.39 2.73
C TYR A 29 0.20 -15.46 2.31
N TRP A 30 0.82 -14.33 1.96
CA TRP A 30 2.24 -14.26 1.60
C TRP A 30 3.19 -14.28 2.80
N PHE A 31 2.78 -13.66 3.91
CA PHE A 31 3.56 -13.53 5.14
C PHE A 31 2.72 -14.01 6.33
N PRO A 32 2.58 -15.33 6.52
CA PRO A 32 1.78 -15.89 7.61
C PRO A 32 2.40 -15.63 8.99
N GLU A 33 3.70 -15.40 9.05
CA GLU A 33 4.46 -15.08 10.26
C GLU A 33 4.23 -13.64 10.75
N LEU A 34 3.60 -12.79 9.93
CA LEU A 34 3.36 -11.39 10.27
C LEU A 34 2.17 -11.24 11.23
N GLU A 35 2.41 -10.59 12.37
CA GLU A 35 1.34 -10.24 13.29
C GLU A 35 0.36 -9.25 12.66
N LEU A 36 -0.89 -9.27 13.15
CA LEU A 36 -1.96 -8.42 12.63
C LEU A 36 -1.59 -6.93 12.72
N GLU A 37 -1.04 -6.49 13.86
CA GLU A 37 -0.65 -5.10 14.08
C GLU A 37 0.42 -4.62 13.08
N GLU A 38 1.45 -5.44 12.85
CA GLU A 38 2.49 -5.13 11.87
C GLU A 38 1.90 -5.02 10.47
N ARG A 39 1.05 -5.97 10.09
CA ARG A 39 0.43 -6.02 8.76
C ARG A 39 -0.46 -4.80 8.51
N VAL A 40 -1.20 -4.37 9.52
CA VAL A 40 -2.00 -3.13 9.47
C VAL A 40 -1.09 -1.91 9.28
N ARG A 41 0.02 -1.81 10.03
CA ARG A 41 0.98 -0.70 9.87
C ARG A 41 1.56 -0.64 8.46
N TYR A 42 1.91 -1.77 7.86
CA TYR A 42 2.43 -1.81 6.49
C TYR A 42 1.38 -1.38 5.46
N VAL A 43 0.15 -1.89 5.56
CA VAL A 43 -0.94 -1.52 4.64
C VAL A 43 -1.32 -0.06 4.77
N GLN A 44 -1.40 0.48 5.98
CA GLN A 44 -1.67 1.90 6.20
C GLN A 44 -0.54 2.78 5.67
N GLY A 45 0.72 2.40 5.92
CA GLY A 45 1.88 3.11 5.40
C GLY A 45 1.89 3.13 3.87
N ALA A 46 1.60 2.00 3.23
CA ALA A 46 1.48 1.87 1.78
C ALA A 46 0.30 2.69 1.22
N ALA A 47 -0.86 2.67 1.87
CA ALA A 47 -2.02 3.46 1.46
C ALA A 47 -1.73 4.96 1.50
N VAL A 48 -1.06 5.45 2.55
CA VAL A 48 -0.67 6.86 2.67
C VAL A 48 0.36 7.24 1.60
N ARG A 49 1.33 6.37 1.32
CA ARG A 49 2.34 6.59 0.26
C ARG A 49 1.71 6.60 -1.14
N GLY A 50 0.83 5.65 -1.42
CA GLY A 50 0.08 5.57 -2.67
C GLY A 50 -0.82 6.78 -2.87
N ALA A 51 -1.57 7.18 -1.83
CA ALA A 51 -2.42 8.38 -1.88
C ALA A 51 -1.59 9.66 -2.09
N ARG A 52 -0.43 9.78 -1.45
CA ARG A 52 0.48 10.92 -1.63
C ARG A 52 1.06 10.96 -3.05
N ARG A 53 1.41 9.80 -3.62
CA ARG A 53 1.85 9.69 -5.02
C ARG A 53 0.76 10.09 -6.01
N ALA A 54 -0.48 9.64 -5.78
CA ALA A 54 -1.64 10.02 -6.59
C ALA A 54 -2.01 11.52 -6.44
N ALA A 55 -1.66 12.13 -5.31
CA ALA A 55 -1.83 13.57 -5.10
C ALA A 55 -0.72 14.40 -5.79
N ASP A 56 0.52 13.90 -5.82
CA ASP A 56 1.66 14.56 -6.51
C ASP A 56 1.51 14.52 -8.04
N ASP A 57 0.96 13.42 -8.59
CA ASP A 57 0.66 13.27 -10.02
C ASP A 57 -0.42 14.27 -10.51
N GLN A 58 -1.21 14.83 -9.58
CA GLN A 58 -2.19 15.88 -9.85
C GLN A 58 -1.61 17.30 -9.66
N THR A 59 -0.36 17.54 -10.06
CA THR A 59 0.05 18.91 -10.35
C THR A 59 -0.47 19.25 -11.74
N PRO A 60 -1.61 19.97 -11.89
CA PRO A 60 -1.94 20.52 -13.19
C PRO A 60 -0.77 21.42 -13.58
N ALA A 61 -0.23 21.20 -14.77
CA ALA A 61 0.60 22.19 -15.42
C ALA A 61 -0.24 23.47 -15.54
N CYS A 62 -0.15 24.36 -14.55
CA CYS A 62 -0.47 25.76 -14.72
C CYS A 62 0.57 26.30 -15.70
N GLY A 63 0.25 26.16 -16.99
CA GLY A 63 0.95 26.84 -18.06
C GLY A 63 0.74 28.36 -17.93
N PRO A 64 1.76 29.16 -18.30
CA PRO A 64 1.80 30.61 -18.10
C PRO A 64 0.74 31.38 -18.90
#